data_AF-A0A9D8N5B1-F1
#
_entry.id   AF-A0A9D8N5B1-F1
#
_cell.length_a   1.000
_cell.length_b   1.000
_cell.length_c   1.000
_cell.angle_alpha   90.00
_cell.angle_beta   90.00
_cell.angle_gamma   90.00
#
_symmetry.space_group_name_H-M   'P 1'
#
loop_
_entity.id
_entity.type
_entity.pdbx_description
1 polymer ?
#
loop_
_entity_poly.entity_id
_entity_poly.type
_entity_poly.pdbx_seq_one_letter_code
_entity_poly.pdbx_strand_id
1 'polypeptide(L)'
;MKTKHYTPNPIDTSRIELPTELLDLAETMARNVHEVWARTRLEQGWTYGPERNDPLKEHPCLVPYDELPESEKEYDRHTSLETLKMLAALGWKLVKTEE
;
A
#
# COMPACT_ATOMS: atom_id res chain seq x y z
N MET A 1 -0.56 9.60 33.68
CA MET A 1 -0.93 9.37 32.27
C MET A 1 -1.71 8.07 32.18
N LYS A 2 -2.92 8.05 31.60
CA LYS A 2 -3.64 6.80 31.33
C LYS A 2 -3.08 6.22 30.03
N THR A 3 -2.37 5.10 30.10
CA THR A 3 -2.02 4.31 28.92
C THR A 3 -3.28 3.66 28.37
N LYS A 4 -3.70 4.04 27.16
CA LYS A 4 -4.76 3.32 26.45
C LYS A 4 -4.18 1.96 26.04
N HIS A 5 -4.71 0.87 26.58
CA HIS A 5 -4.34 -0.48 26.13
C HIS A 5 -5.10 -0.78 24.83
N TYR A 6 -4.37 -0.90 23.72
CA TYR A 6 -4.91 -1.28 22.41
C TYR A 6 -4.36 -2.65 22.03
N THR A 7 -5.24 -3.54 21.59
CA THR A 7 -4.88 -4.87 21.08
C THR A 7 -5.45 -5.00 19.67
N PRO A 8 -4.62 -4.98 18.62
CA PRO A 8 -5.09 -5.16 17.25
C PRO A 8 -5.64 -6.58 17.07
N ASN A 9 -6.68 -6.72 16.27
CA ASN A 9 -7.31 -8.00 15.93
C ASN A 9 -7.69 -8.02 14.44
N PRO A 10 -6.71 -8.21 13.53
CA PRO A 10 -6.99 -8.28 12.09
C PRO A 10 -7.78 -9.55 11.73
N ILE A 11 -8.45 -9.54 10.58
CA ILE A 11 -9.08 -10.74 10.02
C ILE A 11 -7.99 -11.76 9.70
N ASP A 12 -8.21 -13.03 10.09
CA ASP A 12 -7.28 -14.12 9.78
C ASP A 12 -7.36 -14.48 8.29
N THR A 13 -6.29 -14.15 7.56
CA THR A 13 -6.11 -14.39 6.13
C THR A 13 -5.13 -15.54 5.85
N SER A 14 -4.62 -16.22 6.89
CA SER A 14 -3.53 -17.21 6.77
C SER A 14 -3.84 -18.39 5.86
N ARG A 15 -5.13 -18.71 5.68
CA ARG A 15 -5.62 -19.81 4.83
C ARG A 15 -6.13 -19.36 3.47
N ILE A 16 -6.03 -18.07 3.16
CA ILE A 16 -6.52 -17.52 1.90
C ILE A 16 -5.41 -17.57 0.86
N GLU A 17 -5.65 -18.35 -0.18
CA GLU A 17 -4.83 -18.38 -1.39
C GLU A 17 -5.50 -17.53 -2.47
N LEU A 18 -4.74 -16.59 -3.03
CA LEU A 18 -5.21 -15.73 -4.11
C LEU A 18 -4.83 -16.35 -5.47
N PRO A 19 -5.73 -16.31 -6.47
CA PRO A 19 -5.38 -16.59 -7.86
C PRO A 19 -4.26 -15.68 -8.37
N THR A 20 -3.46 -16.17 -9.34
CA THR A 20 -2.32 -15.42 -9.91
C THR A 20 -2.72 -14.04 -10.44
N GLU A 21 -3.89 -13.93 -11.06
CA GLU A 21 -4.39 -12.66 -11.61
C GLU A 21 -4.61 -11.60 -10.51
N LEU A 22 -4.91 -12.03 -9.28
CA LEU A 22 -5.04 -11.15 -8.13
C LEU A 22 -3.68 -10.78 -7.51
N LEU A 23 -2.63 -11.58 -7.74
CA LEU A 23 -1.26 -11.20 -7.37
C LEU A 23 -0.76 -10.04 -8.25
N ASP A 24 -1.01 -10.12 -9.56
CA ASP A 24 -0.68 -9.03 -10.49
C ASP A 24 -1.48 -7.76 -10.19
N LEU A 25 -2.74 -7.94 -9.77
CA LEU A 25 -3.57 -6.82 -9.30
C LEU A 25 -2.98 -6.19 -8.04
N ALA A 26 -2.44 -6.96 -7.10
CA ALA A 26 -1.83 -6.43 -5.89
C ALA A 26 -0.66 -5.49 -6.19
N GLU A 27 0.20 -5.84 -7.16
CA GLU A 27 1.27 -4.96 -7.62
C GLU A 27 0.72 -3.66 -8.24
N THR A 28 -0.31 -3.80 -9.07
CA THR A 28 -0.98 -2.64 -9.68
C THR A 28 -1.60 -1.73 -8.62
N MET A 29 -2.20 -2.31 -7.57
CA MET A 29 -2.75 -1.59 -6.43
C MET A 29 -1.65 -0.86 -5.66
N ALA A 30 -0.54 -1.52 -5.34
CA ALA A 30 0.59 -0.93 -4.63
C ALA A 30 1.13 0.30 -5.38
N ARG A 31 1.39 0.16 -6.69
CA ARG A 31 1.80 1.26 -7.56
C ARG A 31 0.81 2.40 -7.53
N ASN A 32 -0.49 2.13 -7.71
CA ASN A 32 -1.49 3.20 -7.75
C ASN A 32 -1.66 3.90 -6.39
N VAL A 33 -1.54 3.17 -5.28
CA VAL A 33 -1.55 3.76 -3.93
C VAL A 33 -0.38 4.74 -3.77
N HIS A 34 0.81 4.36 -4.22
CA HIS A 34 1.97 5.25 -4.24
C HIS A 34 1.74 6.50 -5.10
N GLU A 35 1.25 6.34 -6.33
CA GLU A 35 0.96 7.47 -7.22
C GLU A 35 -0.05 8.46 -6.60
N VAL A 36 -1.10 7.93 -5.96
CA VAL A 36 -2.10 8.76 -5.27
C VAL A 36 -1.49 9.50 -4.08
N TRP A 37 -0.66 8.82 -3.28
CA TRP A 37 0.06 9.42 -2.16
C TRP A 37 1.02 10.52 -2.66
N ALA A 38 1.83 10.22 -3.67
CA ALA A 38 2.83 11.12 -4.23
C ALA A 38 2.16 12.37 -4.81
N ARG A 39 1.12 12.21 -5.63
CA ARG A 39 0.32 13.33 -6.15
C ARG A 39 -0.21 14.22 -5.02
N THR A 40 -0.82 13.62 -4.00
CA THR A 40 -1.38 14.36 -2.85
C THR A 40 -0.30 15.14 -2.11
N ARG A 41 0.90 14.57 -1.95
CA ARG A 41 2.04 15.23 -1.30
C ARG A 41 2.58 16.38 -2.14
N LEU A 42 2.75 16.19 -3.45
CA LEU A 42 3.16 17.25 -4.36
C LEU A 42 2.16 18.42 -4.34
N GLU A 43 0.85 18.15 -4.36
CA GLU A 43 -0.21 19.18 -4.24
C GLU A 43 -0.15 19.94 -2.90
N GLN A 44 0.30 19.28 -1.83
CA GLN A 44 0.53 19.90 -0.51
C GLN A 44 1.84 20.70 -0.43
N GLY A 45 2.59 20.78 -1.54
CA GLY A 45 3.88 21.47 -1.64
C GLY A 45 5.05 20.68 -1.07
N TRP A 46 4.94 19.35 -1.01
CA TRP A 46 6.11 18.51 -0.72
C TRP A 46 6.97 18.33 -1.97
N THR A 47 8.27 18.12 -1.76
CA THR A 47 9.25 17.86 -2.82
C THR A 47 10.11 16.66 -2.47
N TYR A 48 10.81 16.12 -3.46
CA TYR A 48 11.86 15.14 -3.21
C TYR A 48 12.98 15.75 -2.34
N GLY A 49 13.51 14.94 -1.42
CA GLY A 49 14.78 15.20 -0.73
C GLY A 49 15.37 13.89 -0.24
N PRO A 50 16.70 13.81 -0.04
CA PRO A 50 17.40 12.55 0.25
C PRO A 50 16.99 11.91 1.59
N GLU A 51 16.46 12.72 2.50
CA GLU A 51 15.93 12.30 3.80
C GLU A 51 14.60 13.02 4.05
N ARG A 52 13.79 12.50 4.97
CA ARG A 52 12.53 13.14 5.32
C ARG A 52 12.79 14.41 6.13
N ASN A 53 12.25 15.53 5.66
CA ASN A 53 12.36 16.83 6.32
C ASN A 53 11.00 17.54 6.32
N ASP A 54 10.23 17.37 7.38
CA ASP A 54 8.88 17.95 7.49
C ASP A 54 8.85 19.50 7.45
N PRO A 55 9.79 20.23 8.11
CA PRO A 55 9.87 21.69 7.99
C PRO A 55 10.06 22.20 6.56
N LEU A 56 10.89 21.53 5.75
CA LEU A 56 11.09 21.86 4.33
C LEU A 56 10.11 21.15 3.39
N LYS A 57 9.27 20.26 3.94
CA LYS A 57 8.37 19.36 3.22
C LYS A 57 9.08 18.48 2.19
N GLU A 58 10.18 17.85 2.59
CA GLU A 58 10.90 16.91 1.73
C GLU A 58 10.65 15.46 2.14
N HIS A 59 10.51 14.56 1.16
CA HIS A 59 10.36 13.13 1.41
C HIS A 59 11.15 12.31 0.38
N PRO A 60 11.92 11.28 0.81
CA PRO A 60 12.76 10.49 -0.09
C PRO A 60 11.95 9.63 -1.06
N CYS A 61 10.77 9.19 -0.64
CA CYS A 61 9.88 8.39 -1.49
C CYS A 61 9.14 9.22 -2.57
N LEU A 62 9.34 10.55 -2.70
CA LEU A 62 8.72 11.33 -3.79
C LEU A 62 9.46 11.14 -5.12
N VAL A 63 9.49 9.89 -5.58
CA VAL A 63 10.08 9.39 -6.81
C VAL A 63 9.06 8.47 -7.50
N PRO A 64 9.23 8.15 -8.80
CA PRO A 64 8.42 7.13 -9.46
C PRO A 64 8.41 5.81 -8.68
N TYR A 65 7.29 5.09 -8.69
CA TYR A 65 7.17 3.82 -7.95
C TYR A 65 8.32 2.85 -8.23
N ASP A 66 8.77 2.74 -9.49
CA ASP A 66 9.86 1.84 -9.88
C ASP A 66 11.23 2.19 -9.26
N GLU A 67 11.41 3.44 -8.85
CA GLU A 67 12.64 3.94 -8.21
C GLU A 67 12.61 3.83 -6.67
N LEU A 68 11.49 3.40 -6.09
CA LEU A 68 11.40 3.17 -4.65
C LEU A 68 12.37 2.07 -4.19
N PRO A 69 12.89 2.16 -2.95
CA PRO A 69 13.53 1.04 -2.31
C PRO A 69 12.60 -0.18 -2.28
N GLU A 70 13.13 -1.38 -2.52
CA GLU A 70 12.33 -2.60 -2.50
C GLU A 70 11.61 -2.83 -1.16
N SER A 71 12.16 -2.33 -0.05
CA SER A 71 11.50 -2.39 1.26
C SER A 71 10.19 -1.59 1.32
N GLU A 72 10.14 -0.44 0.65
CA GLU A 72 8.94 0.40 0.59
C GLU A 72 7.89 -0.24 -0.33
N LYS A 73 8.32 -0.73 -1.50
CA LYS A 73 7.43 -1.47 -2.42
C LYS A 73 6.86 -2.72 -1.74
N GLU A 74 7.67 -3.44 -0.97
CA GLU A 74 7.22 -4.65 -0.27
C GLU A 74 6.15 -4.34 0.77
N TYR A 75 6.26 -3.21 1.47
CA TYR A 75 5.23 -2.77 2.41
C TYR A 75 3.89 -2.49 1.71
N ASP A 76 3.92 -1.79 0.58
CA ASP A 76 2.73 -1.46 -0.20
C ASP A 76 2.12 -2.72 -0.86
N ARG A 77 2.96 -3.60 -1.40
CA ARG A 77 2.56 -4.93 -1.92
C ARG A 77 1.87 -5.75 -0.84
N HIS A 78 2.49 -5.86 0.33
CA HIS A 78 1.94 -6.64 1.44
C HIS A 78 0.58 -6.10 1.88
N THR A 79 0.45 -4.78 1.99
CA THR A 79 -0.83 -4.12 2.32
C THR A 79 -1.90 -4.42 1.27
N SER A 80 -1.53 -4.40 -0.01
CA SER A 80 -2.45 -4.71 -1.13
C SER A 80 -2.86 -6.19 -1.12
N LEU A 81 -1.92 -7.11 -0.91
CA LEU A 81 -2.18 -8.55 -0.81
C LEU A 81 -3.11 -8.88 0.36
N GLU A 82 -2.84 -8.35 1.56
CA GLU A 82 -3.67 -8.60 2.73
C GLU A 82 -5.08 -8.02 2.57
N THR A 83 -5.21 -6.89 1.86
CA THR A 83 -6.53 -6.34 1.51
C THR A 83 -7.32 -7.29 0.60
N LEU A 84 -6.68 -7.85 -0.43
CA LEU A 84 -7.32 -8.81 -1.32
C LEU A 84 -7.68 -10.12 -0.60
N LYS A 85 -6.79 -10.63 0.25
CA LYS A 85 -7.08 -11.82 1.07
C LYS A 85 -8.23 -11.57 2.03
N MET A 86 -8.29 -10.40 2.66
CA MET A 86 -9.38 -10.01 3.54
C MET A 86 -10.71 -10.00 2.79
N LEU A 87 -10.77 -9.42 1.60
CA LEU A 87 -11.98 -9.43 0.77
C LEU A 87 -12.45 -10.86 0.48
N ALA A 88 -11.52 -11.75 0.10
CA ALA A 88 -11.82 -13.16 -0.13
C ALA A 88 -12.26 -13.89 1.15
N ALA A 89 -11.63 -13.62 2.30
CA ALA A 89 -12.04 -14.16 3.60
C ALA A 89 -13.46 -13.74 4.00
N LEU A 90 -13.88 -12.54 3.58
CA LEU A 90 -15.23 -12.02 3.79
C LEU A 90 -16.25 -12.54 2.76
N GLY A 91 -15.84 -13.41 1.83
CA GLY A 91 -16.70 -14.03 0.83
C GLY A 91 -16.90 -13.21 -0.45
N TRP A 92 -16.13 -12.14 -0.65
CA TRP A 92 -16.16 -11.39 -1.90
C TRP A 92 -15.32 -12.08 -2.97
N LYS A 93 -15.82 -12.07 -4.21
CA LYS A 93 -15.11 -12.60 -5.36
C LYS A 93 -14.82 -11.47 -6.35
N LEU A 94 -13.55 -11.20 -6.57
CA LEU A 94 -13.10 -10.29 -7.61
C LEU A 94 -12.72 -11.10 -8.85
N VAL A 95 -13.26 -10.72 -10.00
CA VAL A 95 -13.03 -11.38 -11.28
C VAL A 95 -12.65 -10.33 -12.31
N LYS A 96 -11.54 -10.53 -13.02
CA LYS A 96 -11.18 -9.70 -14.15
C LYS A 96 -12.16 -9.98 -15.28
N THR A 97 -12.89 -8.96 -15.73
CA THR A 97 -13.72 -9.05 -16.92
C THR A 97 -12.85 -8.82 -18.15
N GLU A 98 -13.05 -9.62 -19.19
CA GLU A 98 -12.49 -9.33 -20.50
C GLU A 98 -13.42 -8.31 -21.19
N GLU A 99 -12.85 -7.19 -21.64
CA GLU A 99 -13.47 -6.32 -22.64
C GLU A 99 -12.87 -6.63 -24.02
#